data_AF-A0A953P0R4-F1
#
_entry.id   AF-A0A953P0R4-F1
#
_cell.length_a   1.000
_cell.length_b   1.000
_cell.length_c   1.000
_cell.angle_alpha   90.00
_cell.angle_beta   90.00
_cell.angle_gamma   90.00
#
_symmetry.space_group_name_H-M   'P 1'
#
loop_
_entity.id
_entity.type
_entity.pdbx_description
1 polymer ?
#
loop_
_entity_poly.entity_id
_entity_poly.type
_entity_poly.pdbx_seq_one_letter_code
_entity_poly.pdbx_strand_id
1 'polypeptide(L)'
;MRIVRFVLSMVLVLGLIPLQGCEENGSAGLSFSPSDSLHALYSDQDVVFDPALLGEWQMEDESVFTFEASGANAYLIKAEGDQAMYEAHLVRLQGHLFLDTVPTKWQSEPASHEMHLDWVQAGVELAPQFVRVRDSIYLEVVPGSLDNTGATLKVRTRPAHWFFRIAADGHSLRLTSLNKEWLTKAMEQGSVNIDHAMVGEEPLLTAKAADLQHLVQEHYADAEAFAGDLNFHRKD
;
A
#
# COMPACT_ATOMS: atom_id res chain seq x y z
N MET A 1 -49.53 19.67 26.44
CA MET A 1 -48.93 19.33 27.75
C MET A 1 -48.53 17.86 27.75
N ARG A 2 -47.25 17.56 27.52
CA ARG A 2 -46.49 16.47 28.18
C ARG A 2 -45.04 16.51 27.70
N ILE A 3 -44.17 16.70 28.68
CA ILE A 3 -42.71 16.64 28.63
C ILE A 3 -42.33 15.16 28.69
N VAL A 4 -41.35 14.72 27.90
CA VAL A 4 -40.40 13.69 28.34
C VAL A 4 -39.00 14.07 27.85
N ARG A 5 -38.14 14.36 28.82
CA ARG A 5 -36.68 14.47 28.69
C ARG A 5 -36.10 13.06 28.62
N PHE A 6 -35.07 12.84 27.81
CA PHE A 6 -34.10 11.78 28.03
C PHE A 6 -32.70 12.39 28.08
N VAL A 7 -32.06 12.22 29.23
CA VAL A 7 -30.64 12.45 29.52
C VAL A 7 -30.15 11.16 30.18
N LEU A 8 -28.85 10.88 30.04
CA LEU A 8 -28.06 9.72 30.52
C LEU A 8 -28.17 8.46 29.64
N SER A 9 -27.11 7.73 29.29
CA SER A 9 -25.80 7.57 29.94
C SER A 9 -24.68 7.19 28.95
N MET A 10 -23.50 7.69 29.28
CA MET A 10 -22.16 7.16 29.00
C MET A 10 -22.05 5.66 29.37
N VAL A 11 -21.59 4.80 28.44
CA VAL A 11 -20.82 3.59 28.74
C VAL A 11 -19.76 3.40 27.65
N LEU A 12 -18.52 3.44 28.13
CA LEU A 12 -17.23 3.09 27.53
C LEU A 12 -17.15 1.58 27.20
N VAL A 13 -16.34 1.18 26.21
CA VAL A 13 -15.51 -0.07 26.10
C VAL A 13 -15.13 -0.21 24.60
N LEU A 14 -13.90 0.18 24.23
CA LEU A 14 -12.73 -0.69 23.96
C LEU A 14 -12.94 -1.59 22.72
N GLY A 15 -12.10 -1.58 21.68
CA GLY A 15 -10.88 -0.82 21.44
C GLY A 15 -10.61 -0.86 19.93
N LEU A 16 -10.37 0.32 19.37
CA LEU A 16 -9.63 0.48 18.13
C LEU A 16 -8.18 0.67 18.56
N ILE A 17 -7.26 -0.10 18.01
CA ILE A 17 -5.88 0.33 17.87
C ILE A 17 -5.76 0.75 16.42
N PRO A 18 -5.93 2.05 16.09
CA PRO A 18 -5.37 2.58 14.87
C PRO A 18 -3.85 2.53 15.00
N LEU A 19 -3.14 2.33 13.89
CA LEU A 19 -1.74 2.74 13.78
C LEU A 19 -1.71 4.28 13.87
N GLN A 20 -1.87 4.81 15.07
CA GLN A 20 -1.75 6.23 15.39
C GLN A 20 -0.29 6.53 15.64
N GLY A 21 0.41 6.76 14.54
CA GLY A 21 1.67 7.49 14.50
C GLY A 21 1.51 8.69 13.57
N CYS A 22 0.60 9.62 13.89
CA CYS A 22 0.58 11.03 13.45
C CYS A 22 -0.66 11.71 14.04
N GLU A 23 -0.52 12.41 15.17
CA GLU A 23 -1.57 13.31 15.65
C GLU A 23 -1.64 14.58 14.80
N GLU A 24 -2.85 14.88 14.35
CA GLU A 24 -3.25 16.14 13.73
C GLU A 24 -3.01 17.33 14.68
N ASN A 25 -2.18 18.27 14.24
CA ASN A 25 -2.20 19.64 14.73
C ASN A 25 -2.10 20.61 13.55
N GLY A 26 -3.26 21.13 13.13
CA GLY A 26 -3.42 22.54 12.73
C GLY A 26 -2.52 23.13 11.65
N SER A 27 -1.98 22.33 10.74
CA SER A 27 -1.50 22.78 9.42
C SER A 27 -2.12 21.87 8.37
N ALA A 28 -2.20 22.28 7.11
CA ALA A 28 -2.52 21.38 6.01
C ALA A 28 -1.40 20.31 5.94
N GLY A 29 -1.49 19.32 6.82
CA GLY A 29 -0.48 18.32 7.06
C GLY A 29 -0.56 17.31 5.95
N LEU A 30 0.46 17.28 5.11
CA LEU A 30 0.66 16.18 4.19
C LEU A 30 0.69 14.90 5.04
N SER A 31 -0.31 14.04 4.85
CA SER A 31 -0.16 12.62 5.17
C SER A 31 1.05 12.13 4.37
N PHE A 32 1.88 11.26 4.95
CA PHE A 32 3.02 10.66 4.25
C PHE A 32 2.72 9.18 3.99
N SER A 33 1.62 8.94 3.29
CA SER A 33 1.18 7.58 2.99
C SER A 33 1.86 7.07 1.71
N PRO A 34 2.25 5.79 1.67
CA PRO A 34 2.79 5.18 0.46
C PRO A 34 1.73 5.11 -0.65
N SER A 35 2.19 5.23 -1.89
CA SER A 35 1.37 4.99 -3.10
C SER A 35 1.18 3.50 -3.35
N ASP A 36 -0.04 3.08 -3.68
CA ASP A 36 -0.37 1.68 -3.99
C ASP A 36 -0.12 1.34 -5.46
N SER A 37 0.50 0.17 -5.72
CA SER A 37 0.66 -0.41 -7.05
C SER A 37 0.18 -1.85 -7.14
N LEU A 38 -0.57 -2.20 -8.20
CA LEU A 38 -1.01 -3.59 -8.45
C LEU A 38 0.08 -4.51 -9.00
N HIS A 39 1.23 -3.95 -9.34
CA HIS A 39 2.35 -4.66 -9.94
C HIS A 39 3.65 -4.32 -9.21
N ALA A 40 4.54 -5.32 -9.17
CA ALA A 40 5.88 -5.16 -8.66
C ALA A 40 6.67 -4.14 -9.48
N LEU A 41 7.60 -3.46 -8.82
CA LEU A 41 8.54 -2.53 -9.41
C LEU A 41 9.59 -3.22 -10.30
N TYR A 42 9.73 -4.54 -10.20
CA TYR A 42 10.87 -5.26 -10.75
C TYR A 42 10.48 -6.40 -11.68
N SER A 43 11.47 -6.85 -12.44
CA SER A 43 11.55 -8.20 -13.01
C SER A 43 12.71 -8.96 -12.35
N ASP A 44 12.77 -10.28 -12.52
CA ASP A 44 13.74 -11.15 -11.80
C ASP A 44 15.21 -10.70 -11.93
N GLN A 45 15.57 -10.06 -13.05
CA GLN A 45 16.92 -9.54 -13.31
C GLN A 45 17.30 -8.31 -12.47
N ASP A 46 16.31 -7.58 -11.95
CA ASP A 46 16.52 -6.32 -11.22
C ASP A 46 16.67 -6.57 -9.70
N VAL A 47 16.33 -7.77 -9.25
CA VAL A 47 16.36 -8.17 -7.85
C VAL A 47 17.79 -8.51 -7.41
N VAL A 48 18.20 -7.92 -6.30
CA VAL A 48 19.46 -8.20 -5.61
C VAL A 48 19.19 -8.63 -4.17
N PHE A 49 20.18 -9.23 -3.53
CA PHE A 49 20.08 -9.64 -2.13
C PHE A 49 21.27 -9.10 -1.34
N ASP A 50 20.97 -8.45 -0.22
CA ASP A 50 21.94 -7.99 0.76
C ASP A 50 21.68 -8.66 2.13
N PRO A 51 22.58 -9.56 2.59
CA PRO A 51 22.43 -10.22 3.88
C PRO A 51 22.53 -9.26 5.08
N ALA A 52 23.07 -8.04 4.91
CA ALA A 52 23.13 -7.05 5.99
C ALA A 52 21.74 -6.57 6.42
N LEU A 53 20.73 -6.67 5.55
CA LEU A 53 19.35 -6.33 5.88
C LEU A 53 18.69 -7.36 6.81
N LEU A 54 19.20 -8.59 6.89
CA LEU A 54 18.64 -9.64 7.75
C LEU A 54 18.82 -9.32 9.23
N GLY A 55 17.81 -9.57 10.06
CA GLY A 55 17.86 -9.36 11.50
C GLY A 55 16.69 -8.55 12.03
N GLU A 56 16.79 -8.13 13.30
CA GLU A 56 15.77 -7.32 13.96
C GLU A 56 16.10 -5.83 13.83
N TRP A 57 15.09 -5.06 13.45
CA TRP A 57 15.11 -3.62 13.28
C TRP A 57 14.02 -3.01 14.15
N GLN A 58 14.34 -1.97 14.92
CA GLN A 58 13.41 -1.33 15.83
C GLN A 58 13.17 0.12 15.40
N MET A 59 11.92 0.57 15.47
CA MET A 59 11.50 1.95 15.23
C MET A 59 11.49 2.77 16.52
N GLU A 60 11.31 4.09 16.41
CA GLU A 60 11.25 5.01 17.56
C GLU A 60 10.07 4.73 18.51
N ASP A 61 8.96 4.20 18.00
CA ASP A 61 7.78 3.81 18.78
C ASP A 61 7.93 2.42 19.44
N GLU A 62 9.15 1.90 19.48
CA GLU A 62 9.56 0.58 19.98
C GLU A 62 9.08 -0.60 19.13
N SER A 63 8.33 -0.39 18.05
CA SER A 63 7.90 -1.44 17.13
C SER A 63 9.10 -2.17 16.53
N VAL A 64 9.11 -3.50 16.60
CA VAL A 64 10.20 -4.34 16.07
C VAL A 64 9.75 -5.06 14.80
N PHE A 65 10.62 -5.04 13.80
CA PHE A 65 10.47 -5.73 12.53
C PHE A 65 11.63 -6.70 12.31
N THR A 66 11.32 -7.96 12.02
CA THR A 66 12.33 -8.97 11.70
C THR A 66 12.37 -9.20 10.20
N PHE A 67 13.56 -9.03 9.61
CA PHE A 67 13.84 -9.33 8.21
C PHE A 67 14.49 -10.71 8.13
N GLU A 68 13.76 -11.68 7.58
CA GLU A 68 14.23 -13.05 7.37
C GLU A 68 14.44 -13.32 5.89
N ALA A 69 15.39 -14.18 5.53
CA ALA A 69 15.55 -14.61 4.15
C ALA A 69 14.34 -15.48 3.75
N SER A 70 13.77 -15.18 2.59
CA SER A 70 12.70 -15.95 1.96
C SER A 70 13.11 -16.31 0.54
N GLY A 71 13.13 -17.60 0.21
CA GLY A 71 13.60 -18.04 -1.11
C GLY A 71 15.05 -17.67 -1.39
N ALA A 72 15.37 -17.37 -2.66
CA ALA A 72 16.74 -17.06 -3.09
C ALA A 72 17.12 -15.59 -2.91
N ASN A 73 16.23 -14.66 -3.29
CA ASN A 73 16.51 -13.22 -3.34
C ASN A 73 15.35 -12.37 -2.76
N ALA A 74 14.64 -12.88 -1.75
CA ALA A 74 13.54 -12.16 -1.11
C ALA A 74 13.71 -12.10 0.41
N TYR A 75 12.96 -11.21 1.03
CA TYR A 75 12.85 -11.05 2.47
C TYR A 75 11.41 -11.30 2.90
N LEU A 76 11.23 -11.93 4.05
CA LEU A 76 9.98 -11.90 4.79
C LEU A 76 10.17 -10.93 5.96
N ILE A 77 9.40 -9.84 5.95
CA ILE A 77 9.39 -8.82 6.98
C ILE A 77 8.20 -9.09 7.90
N LYS A 78 8.46 -9.31 9.19
CA LYS A 78 7.43 -9.59 10.20
C LYS A 78 7.45 -8.50 11.26
N ALA A 79 6.29 -7.89 11.51
CA ALA A 79 6.10 -7.08 12.70
C ALA A 79 5.97 -7.99 13.94
N GLU A 80 6.51 -7.55 15.08
CA GLU A 80 6.32 -8.22 16.37
C GLU A 80 4.82 -8.40 16.66
N GLY A 81 4.45 -9.58 17.16
CA GLY A 81 3.04 -9.95 17.37
C GLY A 81 2.31 -10.50 16.14
N ASP A 82 3.00 -10.72 15.01
CA ASP A 82 2.47 -11.40 13.80
C ASP A 82 1.22 -10.72 13.21
N GLN A 83 1.10 -9.41 13.42
CA GLN A 83 -0.04 -8.60 12.97
C GLN A 83 0.07 -8.17 11.50
N ALA A 84 1.31 -8.04 10.99
CA ALA A 84 1.59 -7.73 9.60
C ALA A 84 2.81 -8.53 9.11
N MET A 85 2.66 -9.16 7.93
CA MET A 85 3.76 -9.83 7.23
C MET A 85 3.81 -9.34 5.80
N TYR A 86 5.03 -8.98 5.37
CA TYR A 86 5.31 -8.50 4.02
C TYR A 86 6.38 -9.37 3.39
N GLU A 87 6.19 -9.72 2.12
CA GLU A 87 7.31 -10.14 1.28
C GLU A 87 7.94 -8.88 0.70
N ALA A 88 9.27 -8.84 0.68
CA ALA A 88 10.01 -7.71 0.15
C ALA A 88 11.14 -8.16 -0.77
N HIS A 89 11.42 -7.34 -1.77
CA HIS A 89 12.50 -7.53 -2.72
C HIS A 89 13.35 -6.27 -2.79
N LEU A 90 14.66 -6.44 -2.65
CA LEU A 90 15.62 -5.35 -2.86
C LEU A 90 15.90 -5.24 -4.36
N VAL A 91 15.59 -4.09 -4.94
CA VAL A 91 15.63 -3.85 -6.38
C VAL A 91 16.73 -2.85 -6.70
N ARG A 92 17.56 -3.16 -7.70
CA ARG A 92 18.61 -2.26 -8.19
C ARG A 92 18.25 -1.72 -9.57
N LEU A 93 17.97 -0.42 -9.66
CA LEU A 93 17.66 0.27 -10.91
C LEU A 93 18.66 1.41 -11.14
N GLN A 94 19.43 1.35 -12.23
CA GLN A 94 20.44 2.35 -12.62
C GLN A 94 21.36 2.82 -11.47
N GLY A 95 21.75 1.90 -10.59
CA GLY A 95 22.63 2.17 -9.45
C GLY A 95 21.92 2.60 -8.17
N HIS A 96 20.64 2.93 -8.22
CA HIS A 96 19.81 3.22 -7.05
C HIS A 96 19.19 1.93 -6.49
N LEU A 97 18.96 1.92 -5.18
CA LEU A 97 18.29 0.83 -4.49
C LEU A 97 16.88 1.24 -4.07
N PHE A 98 15.96 0.30 -4.26
CA PHE A 98 14.59 0.39 -3.80
C PHE A 98 14.22 -0.88 -3.05
N LEU A 99 13.31 -0.76 -2.09
CA LEU A 99 12.63 -1.90 -1.48
C LEU A 99 11.19 -1.92 -1.98
N ASP A 100 10.82 -2.98 -2.68
CA ASP A 100 9.43 -3.28 -3.04
C ASP A 100 8.86 -4.20 -1.97
N THR A 101 7.75 -3.81 -1.34
CA THR A 101 7.08 -4.62 -0.30
C THR A 101 5.62 -4.89 -0.66
N VAL A 102 5.15 -6.10 -0.39
CA VAL A 102 3.75 -6.50 -0.59
C VAL A 102 3.25 -7.34 0.59
N PRO A 103 2.04 -7.10 1.12
CA PRO A 103 1.53 -7.89 2.24
C PRO A 103 1.25 -9.33 1.81
N THR A 104 1.71 -10.30 2.61
CA THR A 104 1.47 -11.73 2.40
C THR A 104 0.48 -12.32 3.38
N LYS A 105 0.24 -11.62 4.49
CA LYS A 105 -0.81 -11.95 5.46
C LYS A 105 -1.52 -10.68 5.89
N TRP A 106 -2.84 -10.74 5.82
CA TRP A 106 -3.72 -9.67 6.26
C TRP A 106 -4.93 -10.27 6.96
N GLN A 107 -5.50 -9.48 7.86
CA GLN A 107 -6.80 -9.75 8.46
C GLN A 107 -7.77 -8.68 7.96
N SER A 108 -9.00 -9.06 7.62
CA SER A 108 -10.05 -8.12 7.24
C SER A 108 -11.15 -8.13 8.30
N GLU A 109 -11.69 -6.96 8.61
CA GLU A 109 -12.94 -6.86 9.35
C GLU A 109 -14.12 -7.13 8.40
N PRO A 110 -15.25 -7.65 8.89
CA PRO A 110 -16.47 -7.74 8.10
C PRO A 110 -16.88 -6.35 7.61
N ALA A 111 -16.90 -6.15 6.30
CA ALA A 111 -17.34 -4.91 5.66
C ALA A 111 -18.28 -5.22 4.50
N SER A 112 -19.24 -4.33 4.27
CA SER A 112 -20.14 -4.37 3.12
C SER A 112 -19.70 -3.33 2.10
N HIS A 113 -19.58 -3.75 0.85
CA HIS A 113 -19.27 -2.85 -0.26
C HIS A 113 -20.38 -2.95 -1.31
N GLU A 114 -20.83 -1.80 -1.78
CA GLU A 114 -21.81 -1.73 -2.87
C GLU A 114 -21.11 -1.90 -4.21
N MET A 115 -21.73 -2.69 -5.09
CA MET A 115 -21.29 -2.89 -6.46
C MET A 115 -22.48 -2.66 -7.37
N HIS A 116 -22.26 -1.86 -8.41
CA HIS A 116 -23.24 -1.61 -9.47
C HIS A 116 -22.97 -2.56 -10.65
N LEU A 117 -24.08 -3.09 -11.17
CA LEU A 117 -24.12 -4.07 -12.25
C LEU A 117 -25.12 -3.57 -13.29
N ASP A 118 -24.61 -3.02 -14.38
CA ASP A 118 -25.43 -2.47 -15.44
C ASP A 118 -25.43 -3.37 -16.67
N TRP A 119 -26.63 -3.69 -17.15
CA TRP A 119 -26.82 -4.47 -18.36
C TRP A 119 -26.77 -3.54 -19.56
N VAL A 120 -25.75 -3.70 -20.41
CA VAL A 120 -25.55 -2.89 -21.62
C VAL A 120 -25.56 -3.78 -22.87
N GLN A 121 -25.74 -3.18 -24.05
CA GLN A 121 -25.80 -3.94 -25.32
C GLN A 121 -24.53 -4.78 -25.58
N ALA A 122 -23.38 -4.32 -25.06
CA ALA A 122 -22.09 -4.99 -25.21
C ALA A 122 -21.78 -6.02 -24.10
N GLY A 123 -22.62 -6.15 -23.07
CA GLY A 123 -22.39 -7.07 -21.95
C GLY A 123 -22.86 -6.55 -20.59
N VAL A 124 -22.07 -6.82 -19.55
CA VAL A 124 -22.25 -6.24 -18.21
C VAL A 124 -21.17 -5.21 -17.98
N GLU A 125 -21.58 -4.03 -17.55
CA GLU A 125 -20.70 -3.01 -17.01
C GLU A 125 -20.69 -3.12 -15.47
N LEU A 126 -19.49 -2.98 -14.90
CA LEU A 126 -19.25 -3.17 -13.46
C LEU A 126 -18.56 -1.94 -12.89
N ALA A 127 -19.10 -1.42 -11.80
CA ALA A 127 -18.48 -0.33 -11.08
C ALA A 127 -18.66 -0.48 -9.55
N PRO A 128 -17.61 -0.21 -8.75
CA PRO A 128 -16.22 0.04 -9.17
C PRO A 128 -15.49 -1.27 -9.53
N GLN A 129 -14.46 -1.20 -10.38
CA GLN A 129 -13.60 -2.35 -10.70
C GLN A 129 -12.75 -2.78 -9.49
N PHE A 130 -12.33 -1.82 -8.66
CA PHE A 130 -11.51 -2.05 -7.48
C PHE A 130 -12.21 -1.51 -6.24
N VAL A 131 -12.22 -2.32 -5.19
CA VAL A 131 -12.74 -1.96 -3.88
C VAL A 131 -11.63 -2.13 -2.86
N ARG A 132 -11.25 -1.05 -2.18
CA ARG A 132 -10.30 -1.14 -1.07
C ARG A 132 -11.00 -1.76 0.14
N VAL A 133 -10.49 -2.90 0.60
CA VAL A 133 -11.00 -3.58 1.81
C VAL A 133 -10.12 -3.29 3.03
N ARG A 134 -8.85 -2.94 2.82
CA ARG A 134 -7.89 -2.48 3.83
C ARG A 134 -6.75 -1.74 3.12
N ASP A 135 -5.92 -1.03 3.87
CA ASP A 135 -4.63 -0.51 3.38
C ASP A 135 -3.89 -1.59 2.60
N SER A 136 -3.45 -1.26 1.38
CA SER A 136 -2.79 -2.16 0.43
C SER A 136 -3.54 -3.44 0.03
N ILE A 137 -4.81 -3.64 0.39
CA ILE A 137 -5.60 -4.81 -0.04
C ILE A 137 -6.86 -4.39 -0.78
N TYR A 138 -6.98 -4.87 -2.02
CA TYR A 138 -8.09 -4.57 -2.91
C TYR A 138 -8.85 -5.86 -3.28
N LEU A 139 -10.17 -5.73 -3.48
CA LEU A 139 -10.93 -6.66 -4.29
C LEU A 139 -11.01 -6.11 -5.70
N GLU A 140 -10.57 -6.91 -6.67
CA GLU A 140 -10.76 -6.64 -8.08
C GLU A 140 -11.93 -7.47 -8.59
N VAL A 141 -12.91 -6.78 -9.15
CA VAL A 141 -14.07 -7.38 -9.82
C VAL A 141 -13.81 -7.36 -11.32
N VAL A 142 -13.75 -8.55 -11.91
CA VAL A 142 -13.51 -8.74 -13.34
C VAL A 142 -14.76 -9.33 -13.98
N PRO A 143 -15.27 -8.75 -15.08
CA PRO A 143 -16.32 -9.37 -15.86
C PRO A 143 -15.95 -10.81 -16.26
N GLY A 144 -16.88 -11.73 -16.05
CA GLY A 144 -16.78 -13.10 -16.52
C GLY A 144 -17.47 -13.28 -17.87
N SER A 145 -18.17 -14.39 -18.04
CA SER A 145 -19.02 -14.65 -19.20
C SER A 145 -20.39 -13.99 -19.05
N LEU A 146 -20.95 -13.56 -20.18
CA LEU A 146 -22.34 -13.20 -20.34
C LEU A 146 -22.97 -14.14 -21.36
N ASP A 147 -24.06 -14.79 -20.99
CA ASP A 147 -24.87 -15.58 -21.91
C ASP A 147 -26.36 -15.45 -21.61
N ASN A 148 -27.18 -16.23 -22.31
CA ASN A 148 -28.64 -16.24 -22.15
C ASN A 148 -29.12 -16.81 -20.81
N THR A 149 -28.23 -17.31 -19.96
CA THR A 149 -28.53 -17.88 -18.64
C THR A 149 -28.11 -16.97 -17.49
N GLY A 150 -27.22 -16.00 -17.73
CA GLY A 150 -26.85 -14.98 -16.75
C GLY A 150 -25.49 -14.34 -17.00
N ALA A 151 -25.01 -13.67 -15.96
CA ALA A 151 -23.68 -13.07 -15.91
C ALA A 151 -22.85 -13.75 -14.82
N THR A 152 -21.59 -14.05 -15.13
CA THR A 152 -20.61 -14.46 -14.13
C THR A 152 -19.60 -13.35 -13.89
N LEU A 153 -19.07 -13.29 -12.67
CA LEU A 153 -18.08 -12.32 -12.23
C LEU A 153 -16.95 -13.08 -11.57
N LYS A 154 -15.71 -12.66 -11.80
CA LYS A 154 -14.56 -13.14 -11.05
C LYS A 154 -14.17 -12.06 -10.07
N VAL A 155 -14.18 -12.38 -8.78
CA VAL A 155 -13.66 -11.52 -7.73
C VAL A 155 -12.33 -12.11 -7.27
N ARG A 156 -11.29 -11.29 -7.22
CA ARG A 156 -9.97 -11.70 -6.73
C ARG A 156 -9.41 -10.66 -5.77
N THR A 157 -8.71 -11.13 -4.75
CA THR A 157 -7.95 -10.27 -3.86
C THR A 157 -6.64 -9.85 -4.53
N ARG A 158 -6.31 -8.57 -4.42
CA ARG A 158 -5.11 -7.94 -4.98
C ARG A 158 -4.38 -7.19 -3.86
N PRO A 159 -3.33 -7.79 -3.28
CA PRO A 159 -2.32 -7.05 -2.54
C PRO A 159 -1.67 -6.00 -3.43
N ALA A 160 -1.46 -4.81 -2.89
CA ALA A 160 -0.73 -3.73 -3.53
C ALA A 160 0.71 -3.68 -3.00
N HIS A 161 1.61 -3.32 -3.89
CA HIS A 161 3.01 -3.09 -3.64
C HIS A 161 3.22 -1.65 -3.19
N TRP A 162 4.17 -1.46 -2.28
CA TRP A 162 4.73 -0.17 -1.89
C TRP A 162 6.21 -0.12 -2.24
N PHE A 163 6.65 1.04 -2.73
CA PHE A 163 8.03 1.25 -3.15
C PHE A 163 8.70 2.25 -2.23
N PHE A 164 9.87 1.87 -1.72
CA PHE A 164 10.68 2.69 -0.85
C PHE A 164 12.05 2.91 -1.46
N ARG A 165 12.60 4.12 -1.36
CA ARG A 165 14.07 4.26 -1.37
C ARG A 165 14.59 3.63 -0.09
N ILE A 166 15.75 3.00 -0.19
CA ILE A 166 16.40 2.37 0.96
C ILE A 166 17.81 2.93 1.15
N ALA A 167 18.12 3.30 2.39
CA ALA A 167 19.47 3.59 2.84
C ALA A 167 19.76 2.75 4.09
N ALA A 168 20.84 1.99 4.08
CA ALA A 168 21.26 1.16 5.21
C ALA A 168 22.79 1.18 5.36
N ASP A 169 23.25 1.19 6.61
CA ASP A 169 24.69 1.16 6.96
C ASP A 169 25.05 0.05 7.95
N GLY A 170 24.12 -0.88 8.20
CA GLY A 170 24.27 -2.00 9.14
C GLY A 170 23.87 -1.68 10.58
N HIS A 171 23.70 -0.40 10.93
CA HIS A 171 23.19 0.04 12.24
C HIS A 171 21.90 0.84 12.11
N SER A 172 21.73 1.53 11.00
CA SER A 172 20.52 2.23 10.62
C SER A 172 19.95 1.67 9.33
N LEU A 173 18.62 1.71 9.24
CA LEU A 173 17.85 1.44 8.03
C LEU A 173 16.84 2.57 7.90
N ARG A 174 16.79 3.19 6.73
CA ARG A 174 15.79 4.20 6.37
C ARG A 174 15.06 3.73 5.13
N LEU A 175 13.73 3.76 5.21
CA LEU A 175 12.83 3.54 4.08
C LEU A 175 12.06 4.83 3.83
N THR A 176 12.12 5.36 2.62
CA THR A 176 11.37 6.58 2.23
C THR A 176 10.38 6.22 1.14
N SER A 177 9.09 6.38 1.40
CA SER A 177 8.02 5.92 0.52
C SER A 177 7.81 6.81 -0.72
N LEU A 178 7.34 6.23 -1.83
CA LEU A 178 6.76 7.02 -2.92
C LEU A 178 5.46 7.69 -2.41
N ASN A 179 5.52 9.00 -2.23
CA ASN A 179 4.48 9.77 -1.55
C ASN A 179 3.19 9.86 -2.38
N LYS A 180 2.09 9.36 -1.81
CA LYS A 180 0.79 9.31 -2.48
C LYS A 180 0.25 10.70 -2.80
N GLU A 181 0.37 11.65 -1.89
CA GLU A 181 -0.18 13.00 -2.02
C GLU A 181 0.54 13.78 -3.14
N TRP A 182 1.84 13.61 -3.26
CA TRP A 182 2.64 14.12 -4.37
C TRP A 182 2.22 13.45 -5.67
N LEU A 183 2.10 12.12 -5.70
CA LEU A 183 1.77 11.37 -6.91
C LEU A 183 0.40 11.78 -7.46
N THR A 184 -0.61 11.87 -6.59
CA THR A 184 -1.95 12.35 -6.97
C THR A 184 -1.88 13.74 -7.58
N LYS A 185 -1.21 14.70 -6.94
CA LYS A 185 -1.07 16.06 -7.46
C LYS A 185 -0.32 16.10 -8.79
N ALA A 186 0.74 15.32 -8.93
CA ALA A 186 1.54 15.24 -10.15
C ALA A 186 0.70 14.70 -11.32
N MET A 187 -0.17 13.71 -11.06
CA MET A 187 -1.12 13.20 -12.05
C MET A 187 -2.20 14.23 -12.42
N GLU A 188 -2.79 14.90 -11.43
CA GLU A 188 -3.80 15.95 -11.66
C GLU A 188 -3.25 17.12 -12.49
N GLN A 189 -1.98 17.47 -12.28
CA GLN A 189 -1.27 18.51 -13.03
C GLN A 189 -0.74 18.04 -14.39
N GLY A 190 -0.82 16.73 -14.67
CA GLY A 190 -0.32 16.12 -15.89
C GLY A 190 1.21 16.06 -15.98
N SER A 191 1.93 16.28 -14.88
CA SER A 191 3.40 16.12 -14.84
C SER A 191 3.81 14.66 -14.72
N VAL A 192 2.94 13.80 -14.18
CA VAL A 192 3.08 12.35 -14.22
C VAL A 192 1.92 11.77 -15.01
N ASN A 193 2.23 11.00 -16.06
CA ASN A 193 1.25 10.22 -16.80
C ASN A 193 1.64 8.74 -16.76
N ILE A 194 0.88 7.96 -15.99
CA ILE A 194 1.12 6.53 -15.78
C ILE A 194 -0.22 5.80 -15.65
N ASP A 195 -0.31 4.57 -16.13
CA ASP A 195 -1.54 3.78 -16.05
C ASP A 195 -1.98 3.61 -14.59
N HIS A 196 -3.21 4.03 -14.31
CA HIS A 196 -3.82 3.96 -12.99
C HIS A 196 -5.33 3.74 -13.09
N ALA A 197 -5.91 3.26 -12.00
CA ALA A 197 -7.35 3.30 -11.76
C ALA A 197 -7.62 4.25 -10.58
N MET A 198 -8.80 4.87 -10.55
CA MET A 198 -9.23 5.66 -9.39
C MET A 198 -10.04 4.79 -8.44
N VAL A 199 -9.65 4.77 -7.17
CA VAL A 199 -10.40 4.12 -6.08
C VAL A 199 -10.84 5.22 -5.11
N GLY A 200 -12.07 5.69 -5.28
CA GLY A 200 -12.49 6.96 -4.70
C GLY A 200 -11.72 8.11 -5.34
N GLU A 201 -11.07 8.93 -4.51
CA GLU A 201 -10.22 10.05 -4.95
C GLU A 201 -8.73 9.68 -5.01
N GLU A 202 -8.37 8.43 -4.70
CA GLU A 202 -6.97 8.00 -4.67
C GLU A 202 -6.59 7.18 -5.92
N PRO A 203 -5.42 7.45 -6.53
CA PRO A 203 -4.91 6.64 -7.63
C PRO A 203 -4.36 5.30 -7.11
N LEU A 204 -4.69 4.23 -7.82
CA LEU A 204 -4.09 2.90 -7.71
C LEU A 204 -3.30 2.64 -8.99
N LEU A 205 -1.98 2.52 -8.88
CA LEU A 205 -1.12 2.29 -10.04
C LEU A 205 -1.42 0.91 -10.64
N THR A 206 -1.67 0.88 -11.95
CA THR A 206 -1.93 -0.34 -12.73
C THR A 206 -0.91 -0.55 -13.86
N ALA A 207 0.05 0.35 -13.98
CA ALA A 207 1.19 0.26 -14.88
C ALA A 207 2.04 -0.98 -14.65
N LYS A 208 2.73 -1.40 -15.72
CA LYS A 208 3.66 -2.54 -15.68
C LYS A 208 5.01 -2.10 -15.09
N ALA A 209 5.80 -3.07 -14.65
CA ALA A 209 7.11 -2.85 -14.04
C ALA A 209 7.98 -1.84 -14.80
N ALA A 210 8.09 -1.92 -16.14
CA ALA A 210 8.92 -0.99 -16.92
C ALA A 210 8.52 0.49 -16.75
N ASP A 211 7.22 0.80 -16.74
CA ASP A 211 6.73 2.17 -16.58
C ASP A 211 6.85 2.62 -15.11
N LEU A 212 6.63 1.71 -14.15
CA LEU A 212 6.86 1.97 -12.72
C LEU A 212 8.34 2.25 -12.44
N GLN A 213 9.25 1.51 -13.07
CA GLN A 213 10.69 1.72 -13.00
C GLN A 213 11.06 3.10 -13.54
N HIS A 214 10.46 3.51 -14.66
CA HIS A 214 10.69 4.84 -15.22
C HIS A 214 10.26 5.93 -14.23
N LEU A 215 9.04 5.82 -13.69
CA LEU A 215 8.50 6.75 -12.69
C LEU A 215 9.44 6.92 -11.49
N VAL A 216 9.83 5.83 -10.83
CA VAL A 216 10.64 5.93 -9.60
C VAL A 216 12.06 6.43 -9.85
N GLN A 217 12.61 6.16 -11.04
CA GLN A 217 13.95 6.61 -11.42
C GLN A 217 13.96 8.09 -11.80
N GLU A 218 12.98 8.53 -12.59
CA GLU A 218 12.81 9.93 -12.98
C GLU A 218 12.69 10.84 -11.76
N HIS A 219 11.98 10.38 -10.73
CA HIS A 219 11.75 11.13 -9.49
C HIS A 219 12.64 10.68 -8.33
N TYR A 220 13.75 9.97 -8.57
CA TYR A 220 14.62 9.47 -7.50
C TYR A 220 15.36 10.56 -6.70
N ALA A 221 15.49 11.77 -7.22
CA ALA A 221 16.10 12.88 -6.47
C ALA A 221 15.07 13.86 -5.88
N ASP A 222 13.79 13.69 -6.22
CA ASP A 222 12.73 14.57 -5.78
C ASP A 222 12.34 14.24 -4.32
N ALA A 223 12.51 15.22 -3.43
CA ALA A 223 12.25 15.06 -2.00
C ALA A 223 10.75 15.15 -1.65
N GLU A 224 9.91 15.66 -2.56
CA GLU A 224 8.46 15.62 -2.41
C GLU A 224 7.91 14.28 -2.93
N ALA A 225 8.48 13.76 -4.02
CA ALA A 225 8.08 12.47 -4.57
C ALA A 225 8.38 11.30 -3.63
N PHE A 226 9.49 11.38 -2.90
CA PHE A 226 9.79 10.41 -1.87
C PHE A 226 9.96 11.09 -0.53
N ALA A 227 8.96 10.89 0.32
CA ALA A 227 8.83 11.49 1.65
C ALA A 227 8.23 10.48 2.63
N GLY A 228 8.18 10.85 3.91
CA GLY A 228 7.72 9.94 4.98
C GLY A 228 8.77 8.89 5.31
N ASP A 229 9.84 9.33 5.96
CA ASP A 229 10.92 8.43 6.38
C ASP A 229 10.43 7.49 7.49
N LEU A 230 10.52 6.19 7.25
CA LEU A 230 10.50 5.16 8.27
C LEU A 230 11.95 4.89 8.68
N ASN A 231 12.31 5.30 9.90
CA ASN A 231 13.65 5.13 10.44
C ASN A 231 13.68 3.96 11.42
N PHE A 232 14.68 3.10 11.24
CA PHE A 232 14.93 1.96 12.09
C PHE A 232 16.38 1.98 12.55
N HIS A 233 16.61 1.53 13.79
CA HIS A 233 17.93 1.12 14.26
C HIS A 233 17.99 -0.39 14.39
N ARG A 234 19.18 -0.95 14.25
CA ARG A 234 19.43 -2.35 14.49
C ARG A 234 19.13 -2.64 15.97
N LYS A 235 18.33 -3.67 16.24
CA LYS A 235 18.10 -4.14 17.60
C LYS A 235 19.26 -5.03 18.03
N ASP A 236 19.86 -4.69 19.17
CA ASP A 236 21.00 -5.39 19.77
C ASP A 236 20.65 -6.81 20.25
#